data_AF-A0A7R9AJ19-F1
#
_entry.id   AF-A0A7R9AJ19-F1
#
_cell.length_a   1.000
_cell.length_b   1.000
_cell.length_c   1.000
_cell.angle_alpha   90.00
_cell.angle_beta   90.00
_cell.angle_gamma   90.00
#
_symmetry.space_group_name_H-M   'P 1'
#
loop_
_entity.id
_entity.type
_entity.pdbx_description
1 polymer ?
#
loop_
_entity_poly.entity_id
_entity_poly.type
_entity_poly.pdbx_seq_one_letter_code
_entity_poly.pdbx_strand_id
1 'polypeptide(L)'
;AIHKVLSALRPQTERRGGQLWCVFGCGGNRDASKRPLMARAAATLADQLVITSDNPRYEDPLQIIEHVLGGLTAGTQHIVEPDRALAIDYAIAHANEKDVVVLAGKGHESTQEIAGEKTPFSDALIAKQCLNHRSNTKGESIAHWLGAEEQNCPDILCNRINTDTRQLKTQDLFVALKGENFDAHDFLEEVAQFEGVAAIVSQTATVPATLPVIRVADPLSALQKIAKKWRYHFRLPTIAVTGSNGKTTVKEMLAHIGRTWVGDEAVIATQGNLNNDIGVPLSVLRLNSQHRYAVFELGMNHSGEIAVIAPIVLPHIA
;
A
#
# COMPACT_ATOMS: atom_id res chain seq x y z
N ALA A 1 10.22 0.73 26.47
CA ALA A 1 10.89 1.78 25.69
C ALA A 1 9.87 2.70 25.01
N ILE A 2 8.96 2.15 24.20
CA ILE A 2 7.93 2.91 23.44
C ILE A 2 7.16 3.92 24.30
N HIS A 3 6.64 3.50 25.47
CA HIS A 3 5.94 4.41 26.40
C HIS A 3 6.78 5.61 26.80
N LYS A 4 8.07 5.40 27.15
CA LYS A 4 8.95 6.49 27.60
C LYS A 4 9.15 7.53 26.50
N VAL A 5 9.35 7.07 25.26
CA VAL A 5 9.52 7.94 24.09
C VAL A 5 8.24 8.73 23.83
N LEU A 6 7.08 8.05 23.79
CA LEU A 6 5.80 8.71 23.56
C LEU A 6 5.44 9.71 24.67
N SER A 7 5.68 9.36 25.94
CA SER A 7 5.47 10.29 27.07
C SER A 7 6.36 11.52 26.99
N ALA A 8 7.60 11.39 26.49
CA ALA A 8 8.50 12.51 26.32
C ALA A 8 8.07 13.44 25.16
N LEU A 9 7.46 12.88 24.11
CA LEU A 9 7.01 13.63 22.93
C LEU A 9 5.63 14.27 23.13
N ARG A 10 4.74 13.66 23.93
CA ARG A 10 3.35 14.14 24.14
C ARG A 10 3.24 15.64 24.48
N PRO A 11 4.02 16.20 25.43
CA PRO A 11 3.95 17.64 25.73
C PRO A 11 4.42 18.54 24.59
N GLN A 12 5.27 18.04 23.69
CA GLN A 12 5.71 18.78 22.50
C GLN A 12 4.64 18.74 21.42
N THR A 13 4.04 17.57 21.19
CA THR A 13 2.94 17.40 20.24
C THR A 13 1.73 18.28 20.62
N GLU A 14 1.37 18.31 21.90
CA GLU A 14 0.31 19.19 22.41
C GLU A 14 0.60 20.67 22.18
N ARG A 15 1.85 21.11 22.44
CA ARG A 15 2.29 22.49 22.16
C ARG A 15 2.22 22.86 20.68
N ARG A 16 2.44 21.89 19.78
CA ARG A 16 2.27 22.09 18.33
C ARG A 16 0.80 22.11 17.91
N GLY A 17 -0.11 21.62 18.76
CA GLY A 17 -1.53 21.43 18.42
C GLY A 17 -1.73 20.38 17.32
N GLY A 18 -0.88 19.35 17.30
CA GLY A 18 -0.95 18.24 16.34
C GLY A 18 -1.25 16.89 16.98
N GLN A 19 -1.21 15.84 16.17
CA GLN A 19 -1.36 14.44 16.58
C GLN A 19 0.00 13.75 16.75
N LEU A 20 0.09 12.82 17.69
CA LEU A 20 1.25 11.96 17.90
C LEU A 20 1.04 10.63 17.17
N TRP A 21 1.79 10.44 16.10
CA TRP A 21 1.81 9.20 15.31
C TRP A 21 2.91 8.27 15.80
N CYS A 22 2.59 6.98 15.94
CA CYS A 22 3.56 5.96 16.30
C CYS A 22 3.57 4.82 15.28
N VAL A 23 4.67 4.73 14.54
CA VAL A 23 4.97 3.57 13.67
C VAL A 23 5.83 2.61 14.47
N PHE A 24 5.38 1.37 14.66
CA PHE A 24 6.18 0.38 15.38
C PHE A 24 5.89 -1.05 14.94
N GLY A 25 6.88 -1.91 15.12
CA GLY A 25 6.76 -3.36 14.97
C GLY A 25 7.44 -4.09 16.12
N CYS A 26 7.37 -5.41 16.09
CA CYS A 26 8.05 -6.27 17.05
C CYS A 26 9.00 -7.24 16.33
N GLY A 27 10.19 -7.43 16.90
CA GLY A 27 11.14 -8.43 16.42
C GLY A 27 10.62 -9.85 16.60
N GLY A 28 10.80 -10.69 15.57
CA GLY A 28 10.61 -12.13 15.68
C GLY A 28 11.74 -12.82 16.45
N ASN A 29 11.52 -14.06 16.86
CA ASN A 29 12.34 -14.88 17.76
C ASN A 29 12.72 -14.13 19.05
N ARG A 30 11.81 -13.30 19.56
CA ARG A 30 11.92 -12.55 20.83
C ARG A 30 10.75 -12.90 21.75
N ASP A 31 10.75 -12.31 22.94
CA ASP A 31 9.70 -12.49 23.94
C ASP A 31 8.31 -12.04 23.41
N ALA A 32 7.50 -13.01 22.99
CA ALA A 32 6.18 -12.78 22.43
C ALA A 32 5.19 -12.18 23.46
N SER A 33 5.39 -12.43 24.76
CA SER A 33 4.50 -11.92 25.82
C SER A 33 4.51 -10.39 25.92
N LYS A 34 5.56 -9.74 25.39
CA LYS A 34 5.70 -8.28 25.35
C LYS A 34 4.98 -7.61 24.19
N ARG A 35 4.61 -8.34 23.13
CA ARG A 35 3.98 -7.76 21.92
C ARG A 35 2.65 -7.06 22.24
N PRO A 36 1.69 -7.69 22.95
CA PRO A 36 0.44 -7.01 23.32
C PRO A 36 0.67 -5.84 24.30
N LEU A 37 1.65 -5.96 25.21
CA LEU A 37 1.99 -4.92 26.17
C LEU A 37 2.53 -3.66 25.49
N MET A 38 3.32 -3.82 24.43
CA MET A 38 3.82 -2.71 23.62
C MET A 38 2.68 -1.98 22.90
N ALA A 39 1.73 -2.71 22.32
CA ALA A 39 0.55 -2.13 21.68
C ALA A 39 -0.30 -1.32 22.66
N ARG A 40 -0.62 -1.88 23.84
CA ARG A 40 -1.32 -1.15 24.92
C ARG A 40 -0.64 0.16 25.29
N ALA A 41 0.67 0.10 25.50
CA ALA A 41 1.46 1.25 25.87
C ALA A 41 1.49 2.33 24.77
N ALA A 42 1.52 1.93 23.50
CA ALA A 42 1.45 2.87 22.39
C ALA A 42 0.06 3.52 22.27
N ALA A 43 -1.00 2.71 22.33
CA ALA A 43 -2.40 3.14 22.23
C ALA A 43 -2.84 4.13 23.32
N THR A 44 -2.15 4.14 24.46
CA THR A 44 -2.46 5.06 25.57
C THR A 44 -2.00 6.50 25.28
N LEU A 45 -0.99 6.69 24.41
CA LEU A 45 -0.31 7.99 24.26
C LEU A 45 -0.31 8.52 22.82
N ALA A 46 -0.34 7.63 21.83
CA ALA A 46 -0.40 7.98 20.42
C ALA A 46 -1.85 8.20 19.99
N ASP A 47 -2.08 9.23 19.17
CA ASP A 47 -3.38 9.50 18.56
C ASP A 47 -3.59 8.63 17.31
N GLN A 48 -2.49 8.24 16.65
CA GLN A 48 -2.49 7.43 15.44
C GLN A 48 -1.44 6.32 15.53
N LEU A 49 -1.85 5.08 15.33
CA LEU A 49 -0.98 3.90 15.35
C LEU A 49 -0.79 3.32 13.95
N VAL A 50 0.46 3.01 13.60
CA VAL A 50 0.79 2.23 12.41
C VAL A 50 1.62 1.02 12.85
N ILE A 51 1.04 -0.16 12.73
CA ILE A 51 1.64 -1.42 13.17
C ILE A 51 2.25 -2.12 11.95
N THR A 52 3.53 -2.45 12.04
CA THR A 52 4.33 -2.98 10.94
C THR A 52 5.20 -4.15 11.35
N SER A 53 5.78 -4.85 10.36
CA SER A 53 6.91 -5.76 10.58
C SER A 53 8.17 -4.99 11.00
N ASP A 54 9.00 -5.63 11.83
CA ASP A 54 10.28 -5.09 12.30
C ASP A 54 11.26 -6.23 12.61
N ASN A 55 12.05 -6.65 11.62
CA ASN A 55 12.92 -7.83 11.73
C ASN A 55 12.12 -9.07 12.21
N PRO A 56 11.21 -9.58 11.36
CA PRO A 56 10.44 -10.77 11.68
C PRO A 56 11.34 -12.02 11.83
N ARG A 57 12.59 -11.97 11.36
CA ARG A 57 13.54 -13.10 11.44
C ARG A 57 12.89 -14.35 10.87
N TYR A 58 12.76 -15.43 11.63
CA TYR A 58 12.16 -16.68 11.17
C TYR A 58 10.67 -16.82 11.50
N GLU A 59 10.06 -15.83 12.15
CA GLU A 59 8.62 -15.81 12.42
C GLU A 59 7.87 -15.17 11.25
N ASP A 60 6.62 -15.59 11.07
CA ASP A 60 5.69 -14.96 10.14
C ASP A 60 5.37 -13.52 10.60
N PRO A 61 5.64 -12.48 9.78
CA PRO A 61 5.31 -11.10 10.10
C PRO A 61 3.84 -10.90 10.49
N LEU A 62 2.92 -11.60 9.84
CA LEU A 62 1.49 -11.44 10.09
C LEU A 62 1.09 -11.99 11.47
N GLN A 63 1.68 -13.12 11.88
CA GLN A 63 1.46 -13.68 13.23
C GLN A 63 2.02 -12.76 14.32
N ILE A 64 3.18 -12.15 14.07
CA ILE A 64 3.73 -11.14 14.99
C ILE A 64 2.74 -9.97 15.14
N ILE A 65 2.24 -9.45 14.02
CA ILE A 65 1.28 -8.35 14.00
C ILE A 65 0.00 -8.75 14.73
N GLU A 66 -0.54 -9.94 14.50
CA GLU A 66 -1.72 -10.45 15.20
C GLU A 66 -1.51 -10.47 16.72
N HIS A 67 -0.34 -10.95 17.19
CA HIS A 67 0.02 -10.89 18.61
C HIS A 67 0.10 -9.45 19.15
N VAL A 68 0.60 -8.49 18.35
CA VAL A 68 0.61 -7.07 18.71
C VAL A 68 -0.83 -6.55 18.84
N LEU A 69 -1.69 -6.86 17.87
CA LEU A 69 -3.09 -6.43 17.83
C LEU A 69 -3.91 -6.95 19.02
N GLY A 70 -3.59 -8.13 19.55
CA GLY A 70 -4.20 -8.65 20.79
C GLY A 70 -4.00 -7.77 22.03
N GLY A 71 -3.14 -6.75 21.95
CA GLY A 71 -3.00 -5.71 22.98
C GLY A 71 -3.98 -4.55 22.85
N LEU A 72 -4.63 -4.35 21.70
CA LEU A 72 -5.51 -3.22 21.47
C LEU A 72 -6.92 -3.50 21.98
N THR A 73 -7.59 -2.46 22.49
CA THR A 73 -9.02 -2.53 22.80
C THR A 73 -9.85 -2.36 21.53
N ALA A 74 -11.04 -2.95 21.49
CA ALA A 74 -11.97 -2.78 20.38
C ALA A 74 -12.23 -1.28 20.10
N GLY A 75 -12.19 -0.90 18.82
CA GLY A 75 -12.37 0.50 18.39
C GLY A 75 -11.11 1.37 18.45
N THR A 76 -9.97 0.85 18.93
CA THR A 76 -8.70 1.58 18.83
C THR A 76 -8.36 1.84 17.37
N GLN A 77 -8.24 3.10 16.97
CA GLN A 77 -7.84 3.45 15.61
C GLN A 77 -6.37 3.06 15.37
N HIS A 78 -6.14 2.28 14.32
CA HIS A 78 -4.82 1.84 13.91
C HIS A 78 -4.83 1.46 12.43
N ILE A 79 -3.64 1.49 11.84
CA ILE A 79 -3.35 0.97 10.51
C ILE A 79 -2.40 -0.20 10.66
N VAL A 80 -2.65 -1.27 9.91
CA VAL A 80 -1.75 -2.41 9.79
C VAL A 80 -1.10 -2.36 8.42
N GLU A 81 0.22 -2.24 8.41
CA GLU A 81 1.01 -2.33 7.19
C GLU A 81 2.25 -3.18 7.44
N PRO A 82 2.28 -4.45 6.99
CA PRO A 82 3.42 -5.33 7.23
C PRO A 82 4.73 -4.84 6.60
N ASP A 83 4.70 -4.15 5.46
CA ASP A 83 5.91 -3.60 4.85
C ASP A 83 6.33 -2.32 5.56
N ARG A 84 7.50 -2.36 6.19
CA ARG A 84 7.97 -1.24 7.03
C ARG A 84 8.24 0.04 6.23
N ALA A 85 8.67 -0.04 4.98
CA ALA A 85 8.87 1.16 4.17
C ALA A 85 7.52 1.81 3.85
N LEU A 86 6.54 1.00 3.47
CA LEU A 86 5.17 1.46 3.23
C LEU A 86 4.51 2.02 4.50
N ALA A 87 4.73 1.42 5.66
CA ALA A 87 4.22 1.92 6.94
C ALA A 87 4.78 3.32 7.29
N ILE A 88 6.07 3.54 7.05
CA ILE A 88 6.74 4.83 7.25
C ILE A 88 6.19 5.87 6.27
N ASP A 89 6.08 5.49 5.00
CA ASP A 89 5.54 6.35 3.94
C ASP A 89 4.10 6.79 4.26
N TYR A 90 3.25 5.83 4.63
CA TYR A 90 1.89 6.09 5.06
C TYR A 90 1.86 7.14 6.19
N ALA A 91 2.59 6.93 7.27
CA ALA A 91 2.59 7.84 8.41
C ALA A 91 3.06 9.26 8.03
N ILE A 92 4.11 9.38 7.20
CA ILE A 92 4.65 10.68 6.79
C ILE A 92 3.73 11.40 5.81
N ALA A 93 3.14 10.69 4.86
CA ALA A 93 2.17 11.23 3.90
C ALA A 93 0.88 11.71 4.60
N HIS A 94 0.52 11.06 5.70
CA HIS A 94 -0.70 11.33 6.46
C HIS A 94 -0.50 12.33 7.62
N ALA A 95 0.68 12.44 8.20
CA ALA A 95 0.89 13.42 9.27
C ALA A 95 0.65 14.86 8.76
N ASN A 96 -0.05 15.71 9.49
CA ASN A 96 -0.14 17.13 9.18
C ASN A 96 1.15 17.88 9.58
N GLU A 97 1.32 19.14 9.19
CA GLU A 97 2.51 19.94 9.51
C GLU A 97 2.76 20.09 11.03
N LYS A 98 1.69 20.03 11.83
CA LYS A 98 1.73 20.14 13.30
C LYS A 98 2.00 18.80 13.99
N ASP A 99 1.77 17.70 13.30
CA ASP A 99 1.88 16.36 13.85
C ASP A 99 3.33 15.98 14.15
N VAL A 100 3.51 15.01 15.05
CA VAL A 100 4.81 14.42 15.37
C VAL A 100 4.75 12.94 15.04
N VAL A 101 5.64 12.47 14.15
CA VAL A 101 5.77 11.05 13.79
C VAL A 101 6.97 10.46 14.51
N VAL A 102 6.75 9.38 15.26
CA VAL A 102 7.82 8.58 15.84
C VAL A 102 7.91 7.23 15.16
N LEU A 103 9.12 6.89 14.70
CA LEU A 103 9.47 5.55 14.20
C LEU A 103 10.14 4.80 15.35
N ALA A 104 9.42 3.86 15.95
CA ALA A 104 9.90 3.06 17.06
C ALA A 104 10.31 1.65 16.59
N GLY A 105 11.40 1.12 17.15
CA GLY A 105 11.90 -0.21 16.81
C GLY A 105 13.37 -0.21 16.45
N LYS A 106 13.69 -0.44 15.17
CA LYS A 106 15.03 -0.63 14.56
C LYS A 106 16.14 0.33 15.01
N GLY A 107 15.82 1.58 15.36
CA GLY A 107 16.82 2.56 15.80
C GLY A 107 17.86 2.83 14.70
N HIS A 108 19.14 2.59 15.00
CA HIS A 108 20.26 2.81 14.05
C HIS A 108 20.59 1.59 13.18
N GLU A 109 19.77 0.54 13.19
CA GLU A 109 19.96 -0.60 12.29
C GLU A 109 19.87 -0.17 10.81
N SER A 110 20.79 -0.69 10.00
CA SER A 110 20.90 -0.42 8.55
C SER A 110 20.46 -1.62 7.69
N THR A 111 19.92 -2.67 8.30
CA THR A 111 19.43 -3.87 7.62
C THR A 111 18.10 -4.34 8.20
N GLN A 112 17.24 -4.98 7.42
CA GLN A 112 16.05 -5.70 7.90
C GLN A 112 16.23 -7.21 7.71
N GLU A 113 15.86 -8.00 8.73
CA GLU A 113 16.01 -9.46 8.72
C GLU A 113 14.66 -10.17 8.52
N ILE A 114 14.50 -10.87 7.40
CA ILE A 114 13.29 -11.62 7.02
C ILE A 114 13.71 -13.03 6.58
N ALA A 115 13.08 -14.06 7.13
CA ALA A 115 13.43 -15.47 6.92
C ALA A 115 14.93 -15.79 7.12
N GLY A 116 15.63 -15.03 7.97
CA GLY A 116 17.07 -15.14 8.22
C GLY A 116 17.96 -14.39 7.22
N GLU A 117 17.40 -13.82 6.16
CA GLU A 117 18.12 -12.97 5.22
C GLU A 117 18.13 -11.51 5.67
N LYS A 118 19.29 -10.87 5.60
CA LYS A 118 19.46 -9.45 5.93
C LYS A 118 19.54 -8.62 4.66
N THR A 119 18.56 -7.77 4.43
CA THR A 119 18.52 -6.82 3.31
C THR A 119 18.83 -5.40 3.79
N PRO A 120 19.48 -4.54 2.99
CA PRO A 120 19.70 -3.14 3.36
C PRO A 120 18.37 -2.41 3.62
N PHE A 121 18.25 -1.77 4.80
CA PHE A 121 17.04 -1.05 5.21
C PHE A 121 17.32 -0.12 6.38
N SER A 122 16.96 1.17 6.28
CA SER A 122 17.09 2.12 7.39
C SER A 122 15.87 3.01 7.50
N ASP A 123 15.23 3.03 8.68
CA ASP A 123 14.09 3.89 8.99
C ASP A 123 14.42 5.36 8.69
N ALA A 124 15.61 5.82 9.07
CA ALA A 124 16.03 7.20 8.89
C ALA A 124 16.22 7.58 7.41
N LEU A 125 16.74 6.66 6.58
CA LEU A 125 16.88 6.90 5.14
C LEU A 125 15.52 6.96 4.46
N ILE A 126 14.63 6.00 4.77
CA ILE A 126 13.27 5.95 4.21
C ILE A 126 12.48 7.19 4.63
N ALA A 127 12.52 7.55 5.91
CA ALA A 127 11.84 8.76 6.41
C ALA A 127 12.33 10.02 5.70
N LYS A 128 13.64 10.14 5.46
CA LYS A 128 14.22 11.27 4.72
C LYS A 128 13.73 11.30 3.27
N GLN A 129 13.66 10.15 2.60
CA GLN A 129 13.11 10.04 1.25
C GLN A 129 11.64 10.48 1.22
N CYS A 130 10.80 9.93 2.08
CA CYS A 130 9.38 10.29 2.19
C CYS A 130 9.18 11.80 2.48
N LEU A 131 9.98 12.39 3.38
CA LEU A 131 9.91 13.83 3.68
C LEU A 131 10.33 14.71 2.48
N ASN A 132 11.38 14.32 1.77
CA ASN A 132 11.81 15.03 0.56
C ASN A 132 10.72 14.98 -0.51
N HIS A 133 10.07 13.83 -0.70
CA HIS A 133 8.99 13.67 -1.67
C HIS A 133 7.75 14.46 -1.28
N ARG A 134 7.39 14.46 0.00
CA ARG A 134 6.30 15.29 0.52
C ARG A 134 6.52 16.78 0.25
N SER A 135 7.78 17.22 0.20
CA SER A 135 8.17 18.62 -0.04
C SER A 135 8.28 18.95 -1.54
N ASN A 136 8.41 17.94 -2.39
CA ASN A 136 8.68 18.09 -3.82
C ASN A 136 7.51 17.49 -4.60
N THR A 137 6.56 18.32 -5.06
CA THR A 137 5.36 17.89 -5.82
C THR A 137 5.67 17.32 -7.21
N LYS A 138 6.94 17.07 -7.54
CA LYS A 138 7.34 16.32 -8.73
C LYS A 138 7.28 14.83 -8.38
N GLY A 139 6.28 14.15 -8.93
CA GLY A 139 5.86 12.80 -8.58
C GLY A 139 7.02 11.79 -8.55
N GLU A 140 6.92 10.84 -7.63
CA GLU A 140 7.80 9.67 -7.63
C GLU A 140 7.59 8.85 -8.91
N SER A 141 8.67 8.36 -9.53
CA SER A 141 8.54 7.43 -10.64
C SER A 141 7.98 6.09 -10.14
N ILE A 142 7.22 5.41 -10.98
CA ILE A 142 6.68 4.08 -10.64
C ILE A 142 7.80 3.07 -10.36
N ALA A 143 8.96 3.20 -11.00
CA ALA A 143 10.09 2.31 -10.71
C ALA A 143 10.64 2.54 -9.29
N HIS A 144 10.65 3.78 -8.80
CA HIS A 144 10.98 4.06 -7.40
C HIS A 144 10.00 3.37 -6.43
N TRP A 145 8.70 3.36 -6.73
CA TRP A 145 7.71 2.62 -5.93
C TRP A 145 7.97 1.13 -5.88
N LEU A 146 8.55 0.60 -6.94
CA LEU A 146 8.85 -0.81 -7.09
C LEU A 146 10.24 -1.20 -6.60
N GLY A 147 11.13 -0.24 -6.35
CA GLY A 147 12.56 -0.49 -6.13
C GLY A 147 13.20 -1.21 -7.33
N ALA A 148 12.74 -0.92 -8.54
CA ALA A 148 13.06 -1.64 -9.77
C ALA A 148 14.06 -0.89 -10.65
N GLU A 149 14.78 -1.65 -11.49
CA GLU A 149 15.67 -1.08 -12.51
C GLU A 149 14.87 -0.56 -13.71
N GLU A 150 15.19 0.65 -14.13
CA GLU A 150 14.62 1.32 -15.30
C GLU A 150 15.50 1.06 -16.54
N GLN A 151 14.90 0.60 -17.63
CA GLN A 151 15.57 0.49 -18.93
C GLN A 151 14.90 1.44 -19.93
N ASN A 152 15.67 2.40 -20.44
CA ASN A 152 15.20 3.42 -21.39
C ASN A 152 13.95 4.18 -20.91
N CYS A 153 13.84 4.37 -19.60
CA CYS A 153 12.63 4.84 -18.93
C CYS A 153 12.91 6.20 -18.25
N PRO A 154 12.84 7.33 -18.99
CA PRO A 154 12.83 8.64 -18.34
C PRO A 154 11.49 8.81 -17.61
N ASP A 155 11.53 9.33 -16.37
CA ASP A 155 10.38 9.72 -15.52
C ASP A 155 9.01 9.45 -16.17
N ILE A 156 8.50 8.22 -16.08
CA ILE A 156 7.26 7.82 -16.77
C ILE A 156 6.11 8.64 -16.18
N LEU A 157 5.65 9.63 -16.94
CA LEU A 157 4.36 10.27 -16.73
C LEU A 157 3.29 9.37 -17.37
N CYS A 158 2.80 8.37 -16.63
CA CYS A 158 1.68 7.56 -17.09
C CYS A 158 0.35 8.17 -16.67
N ASN A 159 -0.61 8.22 -17.59
CA ASN A 159 -1.96 8.68 -17.28
C ASN A 159 -2.77 7.60 -16.57
N ARG A 160 -2.57 6.34 -16.98
CA ARG A 160 -3.32 5.18 -16.50
C ARG A 160 -2.44 3.94 -16.53
N ILE A 161 -2.78 2.95 -15.71
CA ILE A 161 -2.19 1.62 -15.73
C ILE A 161 -3.20 0.66 -16.33
N ASN A 162 -2.74 -0.18 -17.27
CA ASN A 162 -3.60 -1.11 -17.99
C ASN A 162 -2.91 -2.47 -18.15
N THR A 163 -3.70 -3.55 -18.20
CA THR A 163 -3.22 -4.94 -18.34
C THR A 163 -3.72 -5.58 -19.64
N ASP A 164 -4.49 -4.85 -20.45
CA ASP A 164 -5.12 -5.34 -21.68
C ASP A 164 -4.74 -4.46 -22.87
N THR A 165 -3.99 -5.02 -23.82
CA THR A 165 -3.51 -4.28 -25.01
C THR A 165 -4.65 -3.73 -25.84
N ARG A 166 -5.81 -4.39 -25.85
CA ARG A 166 -7.01 -3.95 -26.59
C ARG A 166 -7.61 -2.64 -26.06
N GLN A 167 -7.24 -2.24 -24.85
CA GLN A 167 -7.73 -1.03 -24.18
C GLN A 167 -6.64 0.04 -24.01
N LEU A 168 -5.43 -0.25 -24.50
CA LEU A 168 -4.26 0.60 -24.35
C LEU A 168 -4.42 1.90 -25.13
N LYS A 169 -3.93 3.00 -24.56
CA LYS A 169 -3.88 4.31 -25.21
C LYS A 169 -2.50 4.95 -25.00
N THR A 170 -2.27 6.03 -25.73
CA THR A 170 -1.09 6.91 -25.59
C THR A 170 -0.81 7.22 -24.11
N GLN A 171 0.46 7.09 -23.69
CA GLN A 171 0.92 7.33 -22.32
C GLN A 171 0.29 6.44 -21.22
N ASP A 172 -0.30 5.29 -21.57
CA ASP A 172 -0.61 4.27 -20.58
C ASP A 172 0.67 3.55 -20.15
N LEU A 173 0.68 3.03 -18.91
CA LEU A 173 1.65 2.04 -18.45
C LEU A 173 1.01 0.66 -18.58
N PHE A 174 1.57 -0.18 -19.44
CA PHE A 174 1.14 -1.55 -19.63
C PHE A 174 1.77 -2.47 -18.56
N VAL A 175 0.99 -3.40 -17.99
CA VAL A 175 1.53 -4.44 -17.10
C VAL A 175 1.36 -5.79 -17.77
N ALA A 176 2.49 -6.40 -18.15
CA ALA A 176 2.50 -7.68 -18.84
C ALA A 176 2.26 -8.83 -17.85
N LEU A 177 0.98 -9.17 -17.63
CA LEU A 177 0.57 -10.28 -16.77
C LEU A 177 0.59 -11.63 -17.49
N LYS A 178 0.98 -12.67 -16.78
CA LYS A 178 0.93 -14.06 -17.25
C LYS A 178 -0.19 -14.81 -16.53
N GLY A 179 -1.15 -15.34 -17.30
CA GLY A 179 -2.19 -16.25 -16.83
C GLY A 179 -1.89 -17.71 -17.21
N GLU A 180 -2.80 -18.61 -16.88
CA GLU A 180 -2.63 -20.06 -17.17
C GLU A 180 -2.54 -20.37 -18.66
N ASN A 181 -3.33 -19.66 -19.48
CA ASN A 181 -3.47 -19.90 -20.92
C ASN A 181 -3.04 -18.71 -21.79
N PHE A 182 -2.41 -17.69 -21.17
CA PHE A 182 -2.13 -16.42 -21.84
C PHE A 182 -0.89 -15.76 -21.24
N ASP A 183 0.01 -15.24 -22.07
CA ASP A 183 1.15 -14.45 -21.62
C ASP A 183 1.15 -13.09 -22.31
N ALA A 184 0.90 -12.03 -21.54
CA ALA A 184 0.83 -10.67 -22.08
C ALA A 184 2.18 -10.16 -22.63
N HIS A 185 3.29 -10.83 -22.28
CA HIS A 185 4.61 -10.50 -22.83
C HIS A 185 4.69 -10.77 -24.34
N ASP A 186 3.86 -11.66 -24.88
CA ASP A 186 3.81 -11.96 -26.31
C ASP A 186 3.32 -10.76 -27.15
N PHE A 187 2.72 -9.76 -26.52
CA PHE A 187 2.15 -8.58 -27.18
C PHE A 187 3.04 -7.33 -27.05
N LEU A 188 4.27 -7.45 -26.55
CA LEU A 188 5.14 -6.28 -26.33
C LEU A 188 5.51 -5.55 -27.64
N GLU A 189 5.57 -6.25 -28.78
CA GLU A 189 5.74 -5.62 -30.10
C GLU A 189 4.54 -4.76 -30.49
N GLU A 190 3.32 -5.19 -30.15
CA GLU A 190 2.10 -4.39 -30.35
C GLU A 190 2.10 -3.18 -29.41
N VAL A 191 2.45 -3.39 -28.13
CA VAL A 191 2.55 -2.33 -27.11
C VAL A 191 3.54 -1.24 -27.53
N ALA A 192 4.67 -1.62 -28.14
CA ALA A 192 5.69 -0.69 -28.61
C ALA A 192 5.23 0.23 -29.76
N GLN A 193 4.10 -0.07 -30.41
CA GLN A 193 3.52 0.79 -31.45
C GLN A 193 2.74 1.98 -30.88
N PHE A 194 2.37 1.93 -29.60
CA PHE A 194 1.64 3.02 -28.94
C PHE A 194 2.61 4.12 -28.50
N GLU A 195 2.30 5.35 -28.89
CA GLU A 195 3.13 6.51 -28.54
C GLU A 195 3.16 6.74 -27.02
N GLY A 196 4.37 6.91 -26.47
CA GLY A 196 4.60 7.25 -25.08
C GLY A 196 4.20 6.17 -24.07
N VAL A 197 3.87 4.96 -24.53
CA VAL A 197 3.58 3.83 -23.65
C VAL A 197 4.87 3.23 -23.11
N ALA A 198 4.83 2.81 -21.85
CA ALA A 198 5.86 2.01 -21.21
C ALA A 198 5.28 0.68 -20.71
N ALA A 199 6.12 -0.29 -20.36
CA ALA A 199 5.67 -1.57 -19.84
C ALA A 199 6.38 -2.03 -18.55
N ILE A 200 5.62 -2.59 -17.60
CA ILE A 200 6.14 -3.42 -16.52
C ILE A 200 6.20 -4.86 -17.03
N VAL A 201 7.40 -5.44 -16.97
CA VAL A 201 7.67 -6.79 -17.51
C VAL A 201 8.45 -7.63 -16.53
N SER A 202 8.35 -8.95 -16.69
CA SER A 202 9.19 -9.91 -15.97
C SER A 202 10.66 -9.71 -16.31
N GLN A 203 11.54 -10.00 -15.36
CA GLN A 203 12.97 -9.69 -15.48
C GLN A 203 13.63 -10.35 -16.70
N THR A 204 13.18 -11.55 -17.08
CA THR A 204 13.69 -12.32 -18.21
C THR A 204 13.00 -12.03 -19.54
N ALA A 205 12.03 -11.11 -19.59
CA ALA A 205 11.29 -10.83 -20.81
C ALA A 205 12.19 -10.25 -21.91
N THR A 206 12.04 -10.76 -23.14
CA THR A 206 12.56 -10.09 -24.34
C THR A 206 11.64 -8.92 -24.67
N VAL A 207 12.23 -7.75 -24.89
CA VAL A 207 11.50 -6.49 -25.09
C VAL A 207 11.99 -5.80 -26.36
N PRO A 208 11.10 -5.13 -27.13
CA PRO A 208 11.53 -4.28 -28.24
C PRO A 208 12.44 -3.15 -27.75
N ALA A 209 13.50 -2.84 -28.51
CA ALA A 209 14.49 -1.83 -28.11
C ALA A 209 13.89 -0.42 -27.93
N THR A 210 12.75 -0.15 -28.59
CA THR A 210 12.04 1.12 -28.57
C THR A 210 11.05 1.25 -27.41
N LEU A 211 10.73 0.17 -26.69
CA LEU A 211 9.76 0.18 -25.60
C LEU A 211 10.46 0.47 -24.26
N PRO A 212 10.14 1.59 -23.58
CA PRO A 212 10.57 1.82 -22.21
C PRO A 212 10.00 0.73 -21.28
N VAL A 213 10.84 0.13 -20.46
CA VAL A 213 10.39 -0.93 -19.54
C VAL A 213 10.92 -0.79 -18.12
N ILE A 214 10.08 -1.22 -17.17
CA ILE A 214 10.45 -1.46 -15.78
C ILE A 214 10.49 -2.98 -15.59
N ARG A 215 11.67 -3.50 -15.24
CA ARG A 215 11.86 -4.94 -15.03
C ARG A 215 11.63 -5.31 -13.57
N VAL A 216 10.75 -6.27 -13.34
CA VAL A 216 10.39 -6.77 -12.01
C VAL A 216 10.43 -8.29 -11.96
N ALA A 217 10.57 -8.84 -10.75
CA ALA A 217 10.50 -10.28 -10.55
C ALA A 217 9.11 -10.84 -10.91
N ASP A 218 8.05 -10.15 -10.50
CA ASP A 218 6.66 -10.51 -10.78
C ASP A 218 5.81 -9.26 -11.11
N PRO A 219 5.30 -9.13 -12.36
CA PRO A 219 4.42 -8.04 -12.77
C PRO A 219 3.11 -7.93 -11.98
N LEU A 220 2.53 -9.06 -11.51
CA LEU A 220 1.30 -9.01 -10.72
C LEU A 220 1.56 -8.38 -9.34
N SER A 221 2.59 -8.83 -8.64
CA SER A 221 3.05 -8.21 -7.40
C SER A 221 3.38 -6.72 -7.59
N ALA A 222 3.97 -6.34 -8.73
CA ALA A 222 4.26 -4.94 -9.04
C ALA A 222 2.97 -4.10 -9.17
N LEU A 223 1.96 -4.58 -9.90
CA LEU A 223 0.65 -3.92 -10.00
C LEU A 223 0.00 -3.73 -8.62
N GLN A 224 0.03 -4.76 -7.79
CA GLN A 224 -0.54 -4.72 -6.43
C GLN A 224 0.19 -3.71 -5.53
N LYS A 225 1.52 -3.65 -5.59
CA LYS A 225 2.34 -2.67 -4.86
C LYS A 225 2.04 -1.24 -5.30
N ILE A 226 1.94 -1.00 -6.61
CA ILE A 226 1.61 0.31 -7.16
C ILE A 226 0.21 0.76 -6.69
N ALA A 227 -0.79 -0.12 -6.81
CA ALA A 227 -2.15 0.20 -6.36
C ALA A 227 -2.21 0.50 -4.86
N LYS A 228 -1.49 -0.28 -4.05
CA LYS A 228 -1.42 -0.08 -2.60
C LYS A 228 -0.77 1.25 -2.24
N LYS A 229 0.35 1.60 -2.89
CA LYS A 229 0.99 2.90 -2.70
C LYS A 229 0.12 4.05 -3.19
N TRP A 230 -0.56 3.89 -4.32
CA TRP A 230 -1.55 4.85 -4.81
C TRP A 230 -2.66 5.09 -3.77
N ARG A 231 -3.21 4.02 -3.19
CA ARG A 231 -4.25 4.09 -2.16
C ARG A 231 -3.83 4.95 -0.97
N TYR A 232 -2.55 4.97 -0.59
CA TYR A 232 -2.04 5.77 0.52
C TYR A 232 -2.15 7.28 0.29
N HIS A 233 -2.26 7.74 -0.94
CA HIS A 233 -2.47 9.18 -1.16
C HIS A 233 -3.89 9.65 -0.80
N PHE A 234 -4.80 8.72 -0.48
CA PHE A 234 -6.20 9.02 -0.28
C PHE A 234 -6.68 8.80 1.16
N ARG A 235 -7.36 9.82 1.70
CA ARG A 235 -7.97 9.82 3.03
C ARG A 235 -9.47 9.97 2.89
N LEU A 236 -10.16 8.86 2.67
CA LEU A 236 -11.61 8.81 2.55
C LEU A 236 -12.17 7.57 3.23
N PRO A 237 -13.41 7.64 3.77
CA PRO A 237 -14.12 6.46 4.22
C PRO A 237 -14.13 5.41 3.12
N THR A 238 -13.62 4.23 3.47
CA THR A 238 -13.45 3.11 2.54
C THR A 238 -14.04 1.87 3.17
N ILE A 239 -14.98 1.25 2.47
CA ILE A 239 -15.61 0.00 2.88
C ILE A 239 -15.17 -1.12 1.94
N ALA A 240 -14.70 -2.23 2.50
CA ALA A 240 -14.52 -3.47 1.75
C ALA A 240 -15.75 -4.36 1.95
N VAL A 241 -16.18 -5.05 0.90
CA VAL A 241 -17.26 -6.03 0.95
C VAL A 241 -16.73 -7.36 0.45
N THR A 242 -16.74 -8.38 1.30
CA THR A 242 -16.36 -9.76 0.94
C THR A 242 -17.44 -10.76 1.37
N GLY A 243 -17.24 -12.04 1.06
CA GLY A 243 -18.15 -13.14 1.38
C GLY A 243 -18.59 -13.97 0.17
N SER A 244 -19.28 -15.09 0.41
CA SER A 244 -19.69 -15.99 -0.67
C SER A 244 -20.84 -15.42 -1.52
N ASN A 245 -21.83 -14.81 -0.87
CA ASN A 245 -23.06 -14.31 -1.51
C ASN A 245 -23.35 -12.86 -1.16
N GLY A 246 -24.07 -12.15 -2.04
CA GLY A 246 -24.60 -10.81 -1.75
C GLY A 246 -23.59 -9.65 -1.82
N LYS A 247 -22.30 -9.93 -2.07
CA LYS A 247 -21.24 -8.92 -2.19
C LYS A 247 -21.62 -7.76 -3.11
N THR A 248 -22.02 -8.07 -4.34
CA THR A 248 -22.37 -7.07 -5.34
C THR A 248 -23.60 -6.26 -4.93
N THR A 249 -24.62 -6.92 -4.37
CA THR A 249 -25.82 -6.23 -3.86
C THR A 249 -25.47 -5.24 -2.74
N VAL A 250 -24.69 -5.67 -1.75
CA VAL A 250 -24.26 -4.83 -0.63
C VAL A 250 -23.38 -3.68 -1.13
N LYS A 251 -22.43 -3.95 -2.04
CA LYS A 251 -21.58 -2.93 -2.66
C LYS A 251 -22.42 -1.87 -3.38
N GLU A 252 -23.42 -2.26 -4.18
CA GLU A 252 -24.30 -1.31 -4.87
C GLU A 252 -25.15 -0.48 -3.90
N MET A 253 -25.69 -1.10 -2.84
CA MET A 253 -26.44 -0.38 -1.80
C MET A 253 -25.55 0.65 -1.10
N LEU A 254 -24.35 0.26 -0.68
CA LEU A 254 -23.38 1.16 -0.03
C LEU A 254 -22.94 2.27 -0.97
N ALA A 255 -22.69 1.97 -2.25
CA ALA A 255 -22.36 2.97 -3.25
C ALA A 255 -23.52 3.97 -3.43
N HIS A 256 -24.77 3.50 -3.51
CA HIS A 256 -25.94 4.39 -3.63
C HIS A 256 -26.13 5.30 -2.41
N ILE A 257 -25.93 4.76 -1.19
CA ILE A 257 -25.91 5.56 0.05
C ILE A 257 -24.81 6.63 -0.03
N GLY A 258 -23.59 6.24 -0.40
CA GLY A 258 -22.48 7.17 -0.57
C GLY A 258 -22.78 8.26 -1.59
N ARG A 259 -23.39 7.90 -2.73
CA ARG A 259 -23.73 8.83 -3.82
C ARG A 259 -24.76 9.86 -3.37
N THR A 260 -25.75 9.41 -2.60
CA THR A 260 -26.72 10.30 -1.94
C THR A 260 -26.07 11.25 -0.94
N TRP A 261 -24.99 10.82 -0.29
CA TRP A 261 -24.29 11.59 0.75
C TRP A 261 -23.28 12.61 0.18
N VAL A 262 -22.40 12.20 -0.74
CA VAL A 262 -21.29 13.04 -1.25
C VAL A 262 -21.40 13.42 -2.72
N GLY A 263 -22.42 12.94 -3.43
CA GLY A 263 -22.61 13.12 -4.87
C GLY A 263 -22.03 11.98 -5.70
N ASP A 264 -22.58 11.80 -6.91
CA ASP A 264 -22.27 10.66 -7.78
C ASP A 264 -20.79 10.54 -8.15
N GLU A 265 -20.20 11.65 -8.63
CA GLU A 265 -18.80 11.73 -9.05
C GLU A 265 -17.80 11.63 -7.88
N ALA A 266 -18.27 11.79 -6.64
CA ALA A 266 -17.44 11.69 -5.44
C ALA A 266 -17.38 10.26 -4.87
N VAL A 267 -18.08 9.29 -5.49
CA VAL A 267 -18.06 7.89 -5.07
C VAL A 267 -17.31 7.03 -6.06
N ILE A 268 -16.33 6.28 -5.56
CA ILE A 268 -15.75 5.17 -6.30
C ILE A 268 -16.30 3.84 -5.77
N ALA A 269 -16.67 2.94 -6.67
CA ALA A 269 -17.03 1.58 -6.32
C ALA A 269 -16.47 0.58 -7.34
N THR A 270 -16.22 -0.66 -6.91
CA THR A 270 -15.80 -1.73 -7.83
C THR A 270 -16.79 -1.85 -9.00
N GLN A 271 -16.27 -1.74 -10.23
CA GLN A 271 -17.07 -1.87 -11.44
C GLN A 271 -17.08 -3.32 -11.94
N GLY A 272 -18.26 -3.79 -12.33
CA GLY A 272 -18.43 -5.15 -12.84
C GLY A 272 -17.89 -6.20 -11.86
N ASN A 273 -17.01 -7.05 -12.37
CA ASN A 273 -16.36 -8.15 -11.67
C ASN A 273 -14.87 -7.90 -11.36
N LEU A 274 -14.44 -6.63 -11.27
CA LEU A 274 -13.06 -6.26 -10.94
C LEU A 274 -12.75 -6.45 -9.43
N ASN A 275 -12.96 -7.66 -8.93
CA ASN A 275 -12.92 -8.00 -7.52
C ASN A 275 -11.82 -9.04 -7.16
N ASN A 276 -11.02 -9.49 -8.12
CA ASN A 276 -9.90 -10.40 -7.91
C ASN A 276 -8.56 -9.66 -7.69
N ASP A 277 -7.47 -10.44 -7.64
CA ASP A 277 -6.08 -10.02 -7.46
C ASP A 277 -5.51 -9.06 -8.52
N ILE A 278 -6.16 -8.95 -9.69
CA ILE A 278 -5.86 -7.96 -10.74
C ILE A 278 -6.87 -6.81 -10.71
N GLY A 279 -8.16 -7.12 -10.59
CA GLY A 279 -9.26 -6.17 -10.69
C GLY A 279 -9.33 -5.18 -9.53
N VAL A 280 -9.00 -5.62 -8.31
CA VAL A 280 -8.96 -4.73 -7.14
C VAL A 280 -7.86 -3.67 -7.29
N PRO A 281 -6.59 -4.01 -7.62
CA PRO A 281 -5.58 -3.02 -7.94
C PRO A 281 -6.02 -2.00 -8.99
N LEU A 282 -6.60 -2.45 -10.10
CA LEU A 282 -7.08 -1.56 -11.17
C LEU A 282 -8.24 -0.67 -10.71
N SER A 283 -9.12 -1.17 -9.84
CA SER A 283 -10.20 -0.38 -9.24
C SER A 283 -9.65 0.71 -8.32
N VAL A 284 -8.63 0.39 -7.52
CA VAL A 284 -7.96 1.34 -6.61
C VAL A 284 -7.22 2.43 -7.38
N LEU A 285 -6.53 2.07 -8.47
CA LEU A 285 -5.78 3.01 -9.31
C LEU A 285 -6.63 4.08 -10.00
N ARG A 286 -7.95 3.93 -9.97
CA ARG A 286 -8.88 4.95 -10.45
C ARG A 286 -9.22 6.02 -9.43
N LEU A 287 -8.77 5.89 -8.17
CA LEU A 287 -8.92 6.93 -7.16
C LEU A 287 -8.30 8.24 -7.66
N ASN A 288 -8.96 9.36 -7.39
CA ASN A 288 -8.52 10.71 -7.72
C ASN A 288 -9.03 11.69 -6.64
N SER A 289 -8.62 12.96 -6.72
CA SER A 289 -8.88 13.97 -5.69
C SER A 289 -10.36 14.37 -5.53
N GLN A 290 -11.24 14.00 -6.46
CA GLN A 290 -12.68 14.26 -6.38
C GLN A 290 -13.40 13.25 -5.48
N HIS A 291 -12.85 12.04 -5.32
CA HIS A 291 -13.49 11.00 -4.53
C HIS A 291 -13.46 11.31 -3.03
N ARG A 292 -14.60 11.07 -2.38
CA ARG A 292 -14.83 11.27 -0.94
C ARG A 292 -15.39 10.03 -0.25
N TYR A 293 -15.76 9.00 -0.99
CA TYR A 293 -16.25 7.73 -0.46
C TYR A 293 -15.90 6.56 -1.39
N ALA A 294 -15.45 5.44 -0.82
CA ALA A 294 -15.01 4.27 -1.59
C ALA A 294 -15.65 2.97 -1.10
N VAL A 295 -16.12 2.14 -2.04
CA VAL A 295 -16.67 0.80 -1.77
C VAL A 295 -16.02 -0.23 -2.68
N PHE A 296 -15.16 -1.08 -2.11
CA PHE A 296 -14.47 -2.11 -2.87
C PHE A 296 -15.08 -3.49 -2.61
N GLU A 297 -15.49 -4.17 -3.67
CA GLU A 297 -15.84 -5.58 -3.62
C GLU A 297 -14.57 -6.43 -3.73
N LEU A 298 -14.37 -7.33 -2.76
CA LEU A 298 -13.24 -8.24 -2.69
C LEU A 298 -13.75 -9.69 -2.88
N GLY A 299 -13.47 -10.23 -4.05
CA GLY A 299 -13.73 -11.61 -4.43
C GLY A 299 -12.60 -12.54 -4.02
N MET A 300 -12.92 -13.83 -3.90
CA MET A 300 -11.92 -14.88 -3.77
C MET A 300 -12.31 -16.04 -4.67
N ASN A 301 -11.40 -16.49 -5.53
CA ASN A 301 -11.54 -17.76 -6.24
C ASN A 301 -10.85 -18.89 -5.47
N HIS A 302 -9.73 -18.57 -4.81
CA HIS A 302 -8.97 -19.49 -3.96
C HIS A 302 -8.77 -18.94 -2.55
N SER A 303 -8.49 -19.85 -1.61
CA SER A 303 -8.16 -19.47 -0.23
C SER A 303 -6.88 -18.63 -0.20
N GLY A 304 -6.89 -17.53 0.55
CA GLY A 304 -5.74 -16.63 0.72
C GLY A 304 -5.76 -15.37 -0.15
N GLU A 305 -6.58 -15.29 -1.20
CA GLU A 305 -6.65 -14.09 -2.07
C GLU A 305 -7.04 -12.82 -1.32
N ILE A 306 -7.99 -12.91 -0.37
CA ILE A 306 -8.40 -11.78 0.47
C ILE A 306 -7.24 -11.19 1.24
N ALA A 307 -6.33 -12.03 1.75
CA ALA A 307 -5.16 -11.56 2.51
C ALA A 307 -4.20 -10.73 1.64
N VAL A 308 -4.21 -10.95 0.32
CA VAL A 308 -3.41 -10.19 -0.65
C VAL A 308 -4.11 -8.89 -1.03
N ILE A 309 -5.41 -8.92 -1.32
CA ILE A 309 -6.13 -7.76 -1.88
C ILE A 309 -6.71 -6.80 -0.83
N ALA A 310 -7.06 -7.27 0.37
CA ALA A 310 -7.61 -6.40 1.41
C ALA A 310 -6.61 -5.30 1.87
N PRO A 311 -5.30 -5.58 2.02
CA PRO A 311 -4.31 -4.54 2.31
C PRO A 311 -4.15 -3.48 1.20
N ILE A 312 -4.57 -3.78 -0.04
CA ILE A 312 -4.49 -2.83 -1.17
C ILE A 312 -5.56 -1.74 -1.03
N VAL A 313 -6.74 -2.09 -0.54
CA VAL A 313 -7.86 -1.13 -0.42
C VAL A 313 -7.87 -0.36 0.89
N LEU A 314 -7.19 -0.85 1.94
CA LEU A 314 -7.13 -0.25 3.28
C LEU A 314 -8.52 0.17 3.79
N PRO A 315 -9.38 -0.82 4.06
CA PRO A 315 -10.74 -0.53 4.48
C PRO A 315 -10.74 0.02 5.92
N HIS A 316 -11.62 0.97 6.17
CA HIS A 316 -11.98 1.39 7.53
C HIS A 316 -13.05 0.48 8.12
N ILE A 317 -13.85 -0.16 7.24
CA ILE A 317 -14.91 -1.12 7.57
C ILE A 317 -14.81 -2.27 6.57
N ALA A 318 -14.81 -3.51 7.05
CA ALA A 318 -14.77 -4.74 6.25
C ALA A 318 -15.84 -5.73 6.73
#